data_AF-A0ABD7QRZ3-F1
#
_entry.id   AF-A0ABD7QRZ3-F1
#
_cell.length_a   1.000
_cell.length_b   1.000
_cell.length_c   1.000
_cell.angle_alpha   90.00
_cell.angle_beta   90.00
_cell.angle_gamma   90.00
#
_symmetry.space_group_name_H-M   'P 1'
#
loop_
_entity.id
_entity.type
_entity.pdbx_description
1 polymer ?
#
loop_
_entity_poly.entity_id
_entity_poly.type
_entity_poly.pdbx_seq_one_letter_code
_entity_poly.pdbx_strand_id
1 'polypeptide(L)'
;MSDSIPETPDPDSTDTAYSPSSERETEASQTDQRSDAELEADGIDTSKITAAPGTGGADDAGDVEPAPGDLHLPWQSEEDRRG
;
A
#
# COMPACT_ATOMS: atom_id res chain seq x y z
N MET A 1 2.36 41.61 25.40
CA MET A 1 2.58 40.95 24.11
C MET A 1 1.89 39.60 24.17
N SER A 2 0.79 39.41 23.41
CA SER A 2 0.22 38.06 23.23
C SER A 2 0.96 37.40 22.09
N ASP A 3 1.63 36.31 22.39
CA ASP A 3 2.23 35.41 21.41
C ASP A 3 1.09 34.58 20.81
N SER A 4 0.71 34.86 19.56
CA SER A 4 -0.24 34.02 18.83
C SER A 4 0.47 32.72 18.45
N ILE A 5 0.14 31.63 19.12
CA ILE A 5 0.54 30.28 18.71
C ILE A 5 -0.11 30.03 17.33
N PRO A 6 0.66 29.66 16.29
CA PRO A 6 0.07 29.28 15.01
C PRO A 6 -0.79 28.04 15.21
N GLU A 7 -2.05 28.12 14.78
CA GLU A 7 -2.97 26.99 14.72
C GLU A 7 -2.32 25.92 13.82
N THR A 8 -1.98 24.77 14.42
CA THR A 8 -1.44 23.64 13.65
C THR A 8 -2.61 23.07 12.84
N PRO A 9 -2.47 22.89 11.51
CA PRO A 9 -3.55 22.33 10.71
C PRO A 9 -3.94 20.95 11.25
N ASP A 10 -5.24 20.65 11.25
CA ASP A 10 -5.76 19.34 11.67
C ASP A 10 -5.00 18.21 10.96
N PRO A 11 -4.45 17.22 11.70
CA PRO A 11 -3.67 16.14 11.12
C PRO A 11 -4.50 15.36 10.07
N ASP A 12 -5.80 15.18 10.34
CA ASP A 12 -6.76 14.54 9.43
C ASP A 12 -6.91 15.26 8.08
N SER A 13 -6.72 16.58 8.06
CA SER A 13 -6.79 17.38 6.82
C SER A 13 -5.56 17.18 5.94
N THR A 14 -4.40 16.91 6.54
CA THR A 14 -3.16 16.64 5.80
C THR A 14 -3.13 15.20 5.30
N ASP A 15 -3.65 14.26 6.09
CA ASP A 15 -3.75 12.84 5.71
C ASP A 15 -4.70 12.59 4.53
N THR A 16 -5.70 13.45 4.32
CA THR A 16 -6.65 13.37 3.18
C THR A 16 -6.36 14.41 2.08
N ALA A 17 -5.30 15.22 2.22
CA ALA A 17 -4.99 16.28 1.27
C ALA A 17 -4.62 15.70 -0.10
N TYR A 18 -5.57 15.73 -1.02
CA TYR A 18 -5.34 15.36 -2.41
C TYR A 18 -4.29 16.28 -3.02
N SER A 19 -3.11 15.72 -3.25
CA SER A 19 -1.97 16.39 -3.83
C SER A 19 -1.74 15.80 -5.22
N PRO A 20 -2.08 16.52 -6.31
CA PRO A 20 -1.89 16.03 -7.68
C PRO A 20 -0.45 15.66 -8.02
N SER A 21 0.52 16.19 -7.25
CA SER A 21 1.92 15.78 -7.38
C SER A 21 2.15 14.37 -6.83
N SER A 22 1.51 13.99 -5.73
CA SER A 22 1.64 12.66 -5.11
C SER A 22 1.11 11.55 -6.02
N GLU A 23 0.03 11.77 -6.76
CA GLU A 23 -0.45 10.79 -7.74
C GLU A 23 0.53 10.60 -8.87
N ARG A 24 1.07 11.69 -9.45
CA ARG A 24 2.09 11.57 -10.51
C ARG A 24 3.36 10.89 -10.02
N GLU A 25 3.79 11.19 -8.80
CA GLU A 25 4.94 10.50 -8.18
C GLU A 25 4.64 9.02 -7.90
N THR A 26 3.40 8.70 -7.52
CA THR A 26 2.94 7.32 -7.36
C THR A 26 2.96 6.59 -8.70
N GLU A 27 2.38 7.16 -9.76
CA GLU A 27 2.37 6.59 -11.11
C GLU A 27 3.78 6.33 -11.64
N ALA A 28 4.68 7.30 -11.45
CA ALA A 28 6.09 7.15 -11.84
C ALA A 28 6.77 5.99 -11.09
N SER A 29 6.54 5.90 -9.77
CA SER A 29 7.13 4.85 -8.92
C SER A 29 6.61 3.44 -9.26
N GLN A 30 5.37 3.31 -9.74
CA GLN A 30 4.83 2.02 -10.21
C GLN A 30 5.48 1.55 -11.52
N THR A 31 6.05 2.47 -12.30
CA THR A 31 6.68 2.18 -13.59
C THR A 31 8.20 1.99 -13.47
N ASP A 32 8.79 2.43 -12.36
CA ASP A 32 10.24 2.36 -12.09
C ASP A 32 10.66 0.95 -11.62
N GLN A 33 10.59 -0.01 -12.53
CA GLN A 33 11.00 -1.39 -12.27
C GLN A 33 12.50 -1.57 -12.49
N ARG A 34 13.16 -2.24 -11.54
CA ARG A 34 14.58 -2.63 -11.67
C ARG A 34 14.76 -3.70 -12.75
N SER A 35 15.91 -3.69 -13.40
CA SER A 35 16.26 -4.72 -14.38
C SER A 35 16.62 -6.05 -13.72
N ASP A 36 16.46 -7.15 -14.46
CA ASP A 36 16.82 -8.50 -14.01
C ASP A 36 18.27 -8.59 -13.53
N ALA A 37 19.18 -7.92 -14.24
CA ALA A 37 20.61 -7.89 -13.90
C ALA A 37 20.89 -7.16 -12.57
N GLU A 38 20.14 -6.11 -12.25
CA GLU A 38 20.24 -5.40 -10.97
C GLU A 38 19.69 -6.25 -9.82
N LEU A 39 18.63 -7.02 -10.07
CA LEU A 39 18.07 -7.95 -9.10
C LEU A 39 19.03 -9.12 -8.82
N GLU A 40 19.62 -9.70 -9.87
CA GLU A 40 20.58 -10.79 -9.75
C GLU A 40 21.86 -10.33 -9.02
N ALA A 41 22.30 -9.08 -9.22
CA ALA A 41 23.42 -8.49 -8.49
C ALA A 41 23.18 -8.40 -6.97
N ASP A 42 21.93 -8.21 -6.54
CA ASP A 42 21.52 -8.27 -5.14
C ASP A 42 21.30 -9.71 -4.62
N GLY A 43 21.50 -10.72 -5.47
CA GLY A 43 21.27 -12.13 -5.15
C GLY A 43 19.79 -12.55 -5.18
N ILE A 44 18.92 -11.74 -5.80
CA ILE A 44 17.52 -12.07 -6.00
C ILE A 44 17.41 -13.00 -7.22
N ASP A 45 16.80 -14.16 -7.04
CA ASP A 45 16.55 -15.13 -8.11
C ASP A 45 15.31 -14.73 -8.90
N THR A 46 15.54 -14.13 -10.07
CA THR A 46 14.48 -13.58 -10.94
C THR A 46 13.59 -14.66 -11.54
N SER A 47 14.05 -15.92 -11.61
CA SER A 47 13.23 -17.06 -12.05
C SER A 47 12.07 -17.37 -11.10
N LYS A 48 12.15 -16.89 -9.86
CA LYS A 48 11.09 -17.03 -8.84
C LYS A 48 10.11 -15.86 -8.85
N ILE A 49 10.36 -14.83 -9.65
CA ILE A 49 9.48 -13.67 -9.77
C ILE A 49 8.45 -13.97 -10.86
N THR A 50 7.23 -14.31 -10.44
CA THR A 50 6.13 -14.61 -11.37
C THR A 50 5.42 -13.34 -11.86
N ALA A 51 5.44 -12.28 -11.07
CA ALA A 51 4.79 -11.00 -11.34
C ALA A 51 5.65 -9.86 -10.81
N ALA A 52 5.76 -8.78 -11.57
CA ALA A 52 6.43 -7.57 -11.11
C ALA A 52 5.44 -6.70 -10.30
N PRO A 53 5.93 -5.87 -9.36
CA PRO A 53 5.07 -4.89 -8.69
C PRO A 53 4.27 -4.07 -9.71
N GLY A 54 2.96 -3.91 -9.45
CA GLY A 54 2.06 -3.19 -10.35
C GLY A 54 1.49 -3.99 -11.53
N THR A 55 1.83 -5.28 -11.72
CA THR A 55 1.25 -6.11 -12.80
C THR A 55 -0.05 -6.84 -12.42
N GLY A 56 -0.56 -6.64 -11.21
CA GLY A 56 -1.85 -7.21 -10.78
C GLY A 56 -3.00 -6.59 -11.58
N GLY A 57 -3.55 -7.35 -12.53
CA GLY A 57 -4.74 -6.97 -13.30
C GLY A 57 -6.03 -7.45 -12.63
N ALA A 58 -7.19 -7.17 -13.24
CA ALA A 58 -8.48 -7.64 -12.71
C ALA A 58 -8.59 -9.18 -12.63
N ASP A 59 -7.77 -9.90 -13.40
CA ASP A 59 -7.68 -11.37 -13.41
C ASP A 59 -6.56 -11.91 -12.50
N ASP A 60 -5.84 -11.04 -11.79
CA ASP A 60 -4.88 -11.46 -10.77
C ASP A 60 -5.64 -12.08 -9.59
N ALA A 61 -5.14 -13.18 -9.04
CA ALA A 61 -5.76 -13.84 -7.89
C ALA A 61 -5.66 -13.01 -6.59
N GLY A 62 -5.24 -11.75 -6.66
CA GLY A 62 -5.19 -10.81 -5.54
C GLY A 62 -6.54 -10.51 -4.89
N ASP A 63 -7.67 -10.77 -5.58
CA ASP A 63 -9.01 -10.79 -4.98
C ASP A 63 -9.39 -12.19 -4.50
N VAL A 64 -8.61 -12.73 -3.57
CA VAL A 64 -9.01 -13.92 -2.80
C VAL A 64 -9.78 -13.44 -1.59
N GLU A 65 -11.06 -13.78 -1.49
CA GLU A 65 -11.79 -13.62 -0.24
C GLU A 65 -11.24 -14.65 0.77
N PRO A 66 -10.48 -14.21 1.80
CA PRO A 66 -9.90 -15.15 2.75
C PRO A 66 -11.03 -15.78 3.56
N ALA A 67 -10.86 -17.05 3.94
CA ALA A 67 -11.82 -17.68 4.82
C ALA A 67 -11.87 -16.88 6.14
N PRO A 68 -13.05 -16.70 6.76
CA PRO A 68 -13.17 -15.90 7.97
C PRO A 68 -12.26 -16.32 9.14
N GLY A 69 -11.82 -17.59 9.17
CA GLY A 69 -10.89 -18.11 10.16
C GLY A 69 -9.40 -17.88 9.87
N ASP A 70 -9.06 -17.53 8.62
CA ASP A 70 -7.70 -17.16 8.23
C ASP A 70 -7.42 -15.66 8.46
N LEU A 71 -8.48 -14.88 8.68
CA LEU A 71 -8.42 -13.46 9.05
C LEU A 71 -8.08 -13.31 10.53
N HIS A 72 -6.81 -13.01 10.83
CA HIS A 72 -6.38 -12.60 12.16
C HIS A 72 -6.65 -11.12 12.42
N LEU A 73 -7.90 -10.80 12.74
CA LEU A 73 -8.35 -9.43 13.07
C LEU A 73 -8.53 -9.30 14.60
N PRO A 74 -7.53 -8.77 15.34
CA PRO A 74 -7.53 -8.81 16.81
C PRO A 74 -8.62 -7.96 17.47
N TRP A 75 -9.29 -7.08 16.72
CA TRP A 75 -10.43 -6.27 17.17
C TRP A 75 -11.79 -6.81 16.69
N GLN A 76 -11.83 -7.82 15.81
CA GLN A 76 -13.07 -8.49 15.43
C GLN A 76 -13.09 -9.85 16.11
N SER A 77 -13.83 -9.95 17.21
CA SER A 77 -14.02 -11.23 17.88
C SER A 77 -14.95 -12.11 17.04
N GLU A 78 -14.80 -13.44 17.13
CA GLU A 78 -15.72 -14.40 16.48
C GLU A 78 -17.19 -14.18 16.91
N GLU A 79 -17.39 -13.57 18.08
CA GLU A 79 -18.67 -13.15 18.65
C GLU A 79 -19.30 -11.96 17.92
N ASP A 80 -18.52 -10.95 17.51
CA ASP A 80 -19.00 -9.81 16.73
C ASP A 80 -19.48 -10.21 15.32
N ARG A 81 -18.91 -11.28 14.76
CA ARG A 81 -19.30 -11.80 13.43
C ARG A 81 -20.68 -12.48 13.43
N ARG A 82 -21.18 -12.91 14.59
CA ARG A 82 -22.49 -13.58 14.74
C ARG A 82 -23.63 -12.64 15.14
N GLY A 83 -23.36 -11.34 15.29
CA GLY A 83 -24.35 -10.31 15.66
C GLY A 83 -25.32 -9.96 14.55
#